data_AF-A0A1Z9HEC3-F1
#
_entry.id   AF-A0A1Z9HEC3-F1
#
_cell.length_a   1.000
_cell.length_b   1.000
_cell.length_c   1.000
_cell.angle_alpha   90.00
_cell.angle_beta   90.00
_cell.angle_gamma   90.00
#
_symmetry.space_group_name_H-M   'P 1'
#
loop_
_entity.id
_entity.type
_entity.pdbx_description
1 polymer ?
#
loop_
_entity_poly.entity_id
_entity_poly.type
_entity_poly.pdbx_seq_one_letter_code
_entity_poly.pdbx_strand_id
1 'polypeptide(L)' 'QRHNSTGPARRLKVPFTLMVAESGSTTRSVLSFRMARAPKKIEVIAGSSHFLPMEFPDRVRAEIYARAGMTR' A
#
# COMPACT_ATOMS: atom_id res chain seq x y z
N GLN A 1 21.32 -17.65 0.60
CA GLN A 1 20.90 -16.57 1.53
C GLN A 1 19.38 -16.50 1.52
N ARG A 2 18.69 -16.54 2.68
CA ARG A 2 17.22 -16.41 2.78
C ARG A 2 16.87 -15.00 3.23
N HIS A 3 16.59 -14.09 2.30
CA HIS A 3 16.11 -12.75 2.64
C HIS A 3 14.67 -12.79 3.13
N ASN A 4 14.43 -12.34 4.36
CA ASN A 4 13.08 -12.17 4.91
C ASN A 4 12.57 -10.75 4.61
N SER A 5 12.03 -10.56 3.41
CA SER A 5 11.50 -9.27 2.95
C SER A 5 10.14 -8.90 3.58
N THR A 6 9.50 -9.82 4.32
CA THR A 6 8.12 -9.65 4.83
C THR A 6 8.04 -9.45 6.33
N GLY A 7 9.02 -9.94 7.09
CA GLY A 7 9.13 -9.76 8.54
C GLY A 7 9.10 -8.29 8.98
N PRO A 8 9.83 -7.36 8.32
CA PRO A 8 9.78 -5.94 8.65
C PRO A 8 8.39 -5.31 8.48
N ALA A 9 7.62 -5.73 7.47
CA ALA A 9 6.28 -5.18 7.22
C ALA A 9 5.32 -5.39 8.42
N ARG A 10 5.41 -6.54 9.11
CA ARG A 10 4.63 -6.81 10.33
C ARG A 10 5.01 -5.92 11.51
N ARG A 11 6.24 -5.38 11.52
CA ARG A 11 6.80 -4.57 12.60
C ARG A 11 6.70 -3.07 12.36
N LEU A 12 6.03 -2.64 11.29
CA LEU A 12 5.77 -1.22 11.05
C LEU A 12 5.03 -0.60 12.24
N LYS A 13 5.56 0.52 12.73
CA LYS A 13 5.00 1.30 13.85
C LYS A 13 4.36 2.61 13.40
N VAL A 14 4.59 3.02 12.16
CA VAL A 14 4.07 4.28 11.61
C VAL A 14 2.76 4.04 10.87
N PRO A 15 1.84 5.02 10.87
CA PRO A 15 0.63 4.93 10.06
C PRO A 15 0.99 4.84 8.57
N PHE A 16 0.44 3.87 7.84
CA PHE A 16 0.64 3.74 6.38
C PHE A 16 -0.66 3.50 5.61
N THR A 17 -0.63 3.74 4.30
CA THR A 17 -1.64 3.26 3.35
C THR A 17 -0.96 2.30 2.36
N LEU A 18 -1.64 1.22 2.01
CA LEU A 18 -1.22 0.27 0.98
C LEU A 18 -2.30 0.18 -0.10
N MET A 19 -2.02 0.75 -1.27
CA MET A 19 -2.85 0.60 -2.47
C MET A 19 -2.35 -0.60 -3.27
N VAL A 20 -3.20 -1.60 -3.47
CA VAL A 20 -2.86 -2.86 -4.14
C VAL A 20 -3.56 -2.89 -5.48
N ALA A 21 -2.83 -3.19 -6.55
CA ALA A 21 -3.44 -3.39 -7.84
C ALA A 21 -4.37 -4.61 -7.87
N GLU A 22 -5.46 -4.55 -8.61
CA GLU A 22 -6.38 -5.67 -8.77
C GLU A 22 -5.71 -6.81 -9.55
N SER A 23 -5.06 -6.47 -10.66
CA SER A 23 -4.33 -7.42 -11.51
C SER A 23 -2.83 -7.15 -11.50
N GLY A 24 -2.02 -8.21 -11.58
CA GLY A 24 -0.56 -8.08 -11.68
C GLY A 24 0.15 -7.43 -10.48
N SER A 25 -0.52 -7.29 -9.32
CA SER A 25 0.11 -6.74 -8.13
C SER A 25 1.27 -7.62 -7.66
N THR A 26 2.46 -7.03 -7.54
CA THR A 26 3.65 -7.71 -7.02
C THR A 26 3.69 -7.74 -5.48
N THR A 27 2.63 -7.26 -4.82
CA THR A 27 2.55 -7.23 -3.36
C THR A 27 2.26 -8.64 -2.82
N ARG A 28 3.26 -9.53 -2.88
CA ARG A 28 3.20 -10.91 -2.34
C ARG A 28 2.97 -10.97 -0.83
N SER A 29 3.08 -9.84 -0.13
CA SER A 29 3.10 -9.74 1.33
C SER A 29 1.93 -8.95 1.92
N VAL A 30 0.81 -8.76 1.19
CA VAL A 30 -0.39 -8.06 1.72
C VAL A 30 -0.80 -8.60 3.10
N LEU A 31 -0.75 -9.91 3.31
CA LEU A 31 -1.05 -10.54 4.60
C LEU A 31 -0.16 -10.04 5.75
N SER A 32 1.13 -9.79 5.47
CA SER A 32 2.07 -9.27 6.46
C SER A 32 1.79 -7.81 6.81
N PHE A 33 1.39 -6.99 5.83
CA PHE A 33 0.91 -5.63 6.09
C PHE A 33 -0.42 -5.61 6.85
N ARG A 34 -1.33 -6.54 6.56
CA ARG A 34 -2.58 -6.72 7.33
C ARG A 34 -2.31 -7.08 8.79
N MET A 35 -1.23 -7.81 9.08
CA MET A 35 -0.83 -8.16 10.44
C MET A 35 -0.08 -7.05 11.20
N ALA A 36 0.33 -5.97 10.54
CA ALA A 36 0.98 -4.85 11.23
C ALA A 36 0.03 -4.21 12.24
N ARG A 37 0.50 -3.86 13.44
CA ARG A 37 -0.35 -3.27 14.50
C ARG A 37 -0.59 -1.76 14.32
N ALA A 38 0.21 -1.09 13.49
CA ALA A 38 0.05 0.33 13.24
C ALA A 38 -1.29 0.67 12.54
N PRO A 39 -1.81 1.91 12.70
CA PRO A 39 -2.97 2.38 11.94
C PRO A 39 -2.72 2.25 10.44
N LYS A 40 -3.62 1.57 9.74
CA LYS A 40 -3.39 1.20 8.34
C LYS A 40 -4.67 1.27 7.52
N LYS A 41 -4.52 1.75 6.29
CA LYS A 41 -5.52 1.60 5.23
C LYS A 41 -4.94 0.64 4.19
N ILE A 42 -5.69 -0.38 3.81
CA ILE A 42 -5.28 -1.32 2.75
C ILE A 42 -6.45 -1.45 1.80
N GLU A 43 -6.23 -1.08 0.54
CA GLU A 43 -7.28 -1.00 -0.47
C GLU A 43 -6.82 -1.70 -1.75
N VAL A 44 -7.70 -2.51 -2.35
CA VAL A 44 -7.49 -3.06 -3.70
C VAL A 44 -8.18 -2.11 -4.68
N ILE A 45 -7.44 -1.59 -5.65
CA ILE A 45 -7.94 -0.63 -6.61
C ILE A 45 -8.49 -1.37 -7.83
N ALA A 46 -9.82 -1.44 -7.93
CA ALA A 46 -10.51 -2.10 -9.05
C ALA A 46 -10.09 -1.50 -10.39
N GLY A 47 -9.93 -2.35 -11.41
CA GLY A 47 -9.51 -1.96 -12.76
C GLY A 47 -8.04 -1.60 -12.91
N SER A 48 -7.21 -1.79 -11.88
CA SER A 48 -5.79 -1.42 -11.92
C SER A 48 -4.84 -2.59 -12.13
N SER A 49 -3.72 -2.27 -12.76
CA SER A 49 -2.61 -3.18 -13.00
C SER A 49 -1.39 -2.82 -12.14
N HIS A 50 -0.27 -3.51 -12.37
CA HIS A 50 1.02 -3.14 -11.79
C HIS A 50 1.39 -1.66 -12.00
N PHE A 51 0.86 -1.03 -13.05
CA PHE A 51 1.06 0.39 -13.38
C PHE A 51 0.03 1.32 -12.73
N LEU A 52 -0.63 0.90 -11.66
CA LEU A 52 -1.62 1.69 -10.89
C LEU A 52 -1.24 3.17 -10.72
N PRO A 53 0.00 3.57 -10.39
CA PRO A 53 0.36 4.99 -10.28
C PRO A 53 0.20 5.80 -11.56
N MET A 54 0.34 5.17 -12.72
CA MET A 54 0.17 5.79 -14.03
C MET A 54 -1.27 5.74 -14.53
N GLU A 55 -2.02 4.71 -14.18
CA GLU A 55 -3.42 4.53 -14.58
C GLU A 55 -4.37 5.40 -13.74
N PHE A 56 -4.08 5.55 -12.45
CA PHE A 56 -4.90 6.31 -11.50
C PHE A 56 -4.08 7.36 -10.74
N PRO A 57 -3.40 8.29 -11.45
CA PRO A 57 -2.48 9.24 -10.83
C PRO A 57 -3.17 10.14 -9.80
N ASP A 58 -4.41 10.55 -10.08
CA ASP A 58 -5.17 11.41 -9.16
C ASP A 58 -5.54 10.71 -7.86
N ARG A 59 -5.90 9.42 -7.91
CA ARG A 59 -6.15 8.61 -6.71
C ARG A 59 -4.89 8.47 -5.87
N VAL A 60 -3.75 8.18 -6.49
CA VAL A 60 -2.48 8.06 -5.77
C VAL A 60 -2.09 9.39 -5.13
N ARG A 61 -2.20 10.51 -5.86
CA ARG A 61 -1.92 11.85 -5.33
C ARG A 61 -2.83 12.20 -4.16
N ALA A 62 -4.13 11.96 -4.30
CA ALA A 62 -5.10 12.22 -3.24
C ALA A 62 -4.76 11.44 -1.97
N GLU A 63 -4.39 10.17 -2.09
CA GLU A 63 -3.99 9.35 -0.95
C GLU A 63 -2.69 9.85 -0.29
N ILE A 64 -1.70 10.26 -1.08
CA ILE A 64 -0.46 10.86 -0.56
C ILE A 64 -0.76 12.13 0.23
N TYR A 65 -1.57 13.04 -0.32
CA TYR A 65 -1.93 14.29 0.35
C TYR A 65 -2.72 14.04 1.64
N ALA A 66 -3.72 13.15 1.59
CA ALA A 66 -4.48 12.76 2.76
C ALA A 66 -3.57 12.19 3.87
N ARG A 67 -2.57 11.37 3.50
CA ARG A 67 -1.65 10.77 4.47
C ARG A 67 -0.62 11.75 5.01
N ALA A 68 -0.23 12.74 4.21
CA ALA A 68 0.63 13.85 4.63
C ALA A 68 -0.11 14.89 5.49
N GLY A 69 -1.42 14.76 5.68
CA GLY A 69 -2.23 15.77 6.37
C GLY A 69 -2.39 17.07 5.58
N MET A 70 -2.16 17.01 4.26
CA MET A 70 -2.30 18.14 3.35
C MET A 70 -3.70 18.05 2.74
N THR A 71 -4.69 18.63 3.40
CA THR A 71 -6.03 18.78 2.79
C THR A 71 -5.97 19.97 1.85
N ARG A 72 -6.29 19.75 0.57
CA ARG A 72 -6.45 20.83 -0.41
C ARG A 72 -7.86 21.39 -0.36
#